data_AF-A0A9E3U233-F1
#
_entry.id   AF-A0A9E3U233-F1
#
_cell.length_a   1.000
_cell.length_b   1.000
_cell.length_c   1.000
_cell.angle_alpha   90.00
_cell.angle_beta   90.00
_cell.angle_gamma   90.00
#
_symmetry.space_group_name_H-M   'P 1'
#
loop_
_entity.id
_entity.type
_entity.pdbx_description
1 polymer ?
#
loop_
_entity_poly.entity_id
_entity_poly.type
_entity_poly.pdbx_seq_one_letter_code
_entity_poly.pdbx_strand_id
1 'polypeptide(L)'
;MAAGVGSSEVRLISPQREAQLFGRLRRRTFQAHVRGWIEESLLRLAVISVLCLVFWIALFASFAEGFQLLETAIAHVPTRATTVQHVFNVFFLTLLAMLTVSSAVIFYGVVFRGEETRVLLTLPATAQRIVLYKLQETTLFSCWGFLLIGSPMLIAYGIVAAAPWYYYVMLPPFVVAFVTIPTSVGALLCLGGAYLMPSLRVHAMTILCVCGLLALLAFGWLLLAAQSEDMLTAEWLSRMNHRLRFAEQRLLPSWWLSAGLLEAAHAHSGPLKYAWSSSVLLLGVLISNALLFSLLAAKVGGRLLRPAYGRISSVVAARRKGGTSRLDRIVEWGLFPFTAPMRRLLIKDFRTFRRDPVQWSQFLIFFGLL
;
A
#
# COMPACT_ATOMS: atom_id res chain seq x y z
N MET A 1 45.34 -38.53 29.67
CA MET A 1 43.90 -38.21 29.78
C MET A 1 43.64 -36.85 29.12
N ALA A 2 43.38 -36.86 27.81
CA ALA A 2 43.00 -35.66 27.08
C ALA A 2 41.49 -35.45 27.28
N ALA A 3 41.12 -34.49 28.13
CA ALA A 3 39.74 -34.08 28.30
C ALA A 3 39.28 -33.42 27.00
N GLY A 4 38.37 -34.09 26.29
CA GLY A 4 37.72 -33.56 25.10
C GLY A 4 36.95 -32.29 25.45
N VAL A 5 37.48 -31.15 25.04
CA VAL A 5 36.74 -29.90 24.93
C VAL A 5 35.67 -30.13 23.87
N GLY A 6 34.47 -30.49 24.31
CA GLY A 6 33.29 -30.55 23.46
C GLY A 6 33.11 -29.17 22.84
N SER A 7 33.47 -29.05 21.57
CA SER A 7 33.17 -27.89 20.74
C SER A 7 31.67 -27.65 20.82
N SER A 8 31.25 -26.66 21.60
CA SER A 8 29.89 -26.15 21.56
C SER A 8 29.68 -25.59 20.16
N GLU A 9 29.17 -26.43 19.24
CA GLU A 9 28.83 -26.04 17.89
C GLU A 9 28.00 -24.76 17.98
N VAL A 10 28.50 -23.67 17.37
CA VAL A 10 27.74 -22.44 17.23
C VAL A 10 26.58 -22.73 16.30
N ARG A 11 25.48 -23.27 16.85
CA ARG A 11 24.27 -23.57 16.10
C ARG A 11 23.57 -22.25 15.81
N LEU A 12 23.48 -21.94 14.51
CA LEU A 12 22.64 -20.86 14.03
C LEU A 12 21.22 -21.04 14.60
N ILE A 13 20.61 -19.93 15.03
CA ILE A 13 19.27 -19.94 15.60
C ILE A 13 18.30 -20.56 14.59
N SER A 14 17.55 -21.59 15.01
CA SER A 14 16.52 -22.19 14.16
C SER A 14 15.52 -21.12 13.68
N PRO A 15 15.00 -21.19 12.43
CA PRO A 15 14.06 -20.20 11.90
C PRO A 15 12.82 -19.97 12.78
N GLN A 16 12.36 -21.01 13.48
CA GLN A 16 11.22 -20.95 14.41
C GLN A 16 11.53 -20.09 15.66
N ARG A 17 12.71 -20.30 16.27
CA ARG A 17 13.16 -19.47 17.40
C ARG A 17 13.39 -18.02 16.99
N GLU A 18 13.98 -17.80 15.81
CA GLU A 18 14.11 -16.46 15.23
C GLU A 18 12.72 -15.81 15.08
N ALA A 19 11.74 -16.59 14.62
CA ALA A 19 10.38 -16.09 14.48
C ALA A 19 9.72 -15.67 15.79
N GLN A 20 9.89 -16.47 16.85
CA GLN A 20 9.39 -16.16 18.18
C GLN A 20 10.06 -14.91 18.77
N LEU A 21 11.37 -14.74 18.58
CA LEU A 21 12.10 -13.57 19.07
C LEU A 21 11.61 -12.28 18.40
N PHE A 22 11.45 -12.27 17.08
CA PHE A 22 10.88 -11.13 16.37
C PHE A 22 9.41 -10.85 16.76
N GLY A 23 8.64 -11.89 17.08
CA GLY A 23 7.29 -11.74 17.62
C GLY A 23 7.29 -11.06 19.00
N ARG A 24 8.21 -11.45 19.89
CA ARG A 24 8.39 -10.81 21.20
C ARG A 24 8.86 -9.37 21.08
N LEU A 25 9.81 -9.11 20.17
CA LEU A 25 10.27 -7.76 19.84
C LEU A 25 9.10 -6.89 19.43
N ARG A 26 8.30 -7.33 18.44
CA ARG A 26 7.11 -6.59 18.01
C ARG A 26 6.16 -6.29 19.16
N ARG A 27 5.83 -7.30 19.97
CA ARG A 27 4.90 -7.13 21.08
C ARG A 27 5.40 -6.07 22.07
N ARG A 28 6.69 -6.08 22.40
CA ARG A 28 7.30 -5.08 23.28
C ARG A 28 7.31 -3.69 22.64
N THR A 29 7.72 -3.58 21.37
CA THR A 29 7.72 -2.30 20.65
C THR A 29 6.32 -1.71 20.57
N PHE A 30 5.32 -2.53 20.24
CA PHE A 30 3.91 -2.13 20.20
C PHE A 30 3.40 -1.68 21.57
N GLN A 31 3.68 -2.45 22.63
CA GLN A 31 3.32 -2.08 24.00
C GLN A 31 3.98 -0.76 24.44
N ALA A 32 5.24 -0.55 24.08
CA ALA A 32 5.95 0.69 24.35
C ALA A 32 5.34 1.88 23.59
N HIS A 33 4.99 1.71 22.31
CA HIS A 33 4.33 2.75 21.52
C HIS A 33 2.95 3.10 22.09
N VAL A 34 2.15 2.09 22.43
CA VAL A 34 0.82 2.31 23.03
C VAL A 34 0.92 3.03 24.37
N ARG A 35 1.86 2.65 25.24
CA ARG A 35 2.10 3.36 26.51
C ARG A 35 2.54 4.80 26.28
N GLY A 36 3.49 5.04 25.38
CA GLY A 36 3.93 6.39 25.04
C GLY A 36 2.80 7.26 24.49
N TRP A 37 1.92 6.72 23.65
CA TRP A 37 0.77 7.46 23.13
C TRP A 37 -0.25 7.85 24.20
N ILE A 38 -0.49 6.94 25.16
CA ILE A 38 -1.40 7.17 26.29
C ILE A 38 -0.80 8.22 27.24
N GLU A 39 0.49 8.15 27.52
CA GLU A 39 1.16 9.07 28.46
C GLU A 39 1.36 10.48 27.87
N GLU A 40 1.67 10.61 26.58
CA GLU A 40 1.98 11.92 26.00
C GLU A 40 0.75 12.74 25.59
N SER A 41 -0.33 12.13 25.06
CA SER A 41 -1.43 12.93 24.50
C SER A 41 -2.76 12.21 24.31
N LEU A 42 -3.43 11.82 25.40
CA LEU A 42 -4.82 11.32 25.38
C LEU A 42 -5.76 12.22 24.56
N LEU A 43 -5.62 13.54 24.67
CA LEU A 43 -6.42 14.50 23.90
C LEU A 43 -6.22 14.33 22.40
N ARG A 44 -4.96 14.20 21.93
CA ARG A 44 -4.65 14.02 20.52
C ARG A 44 -5.25 12.72 19.99
N LEU A 45 -5.12 11.64 20.76
CA LEU A 45 -5.68 10.34 20.39
C LEU A 45 -7.21 10.43 20.31
N ALA A 46 -7.86 11.02 21.32
CA ALA A 46 -9.30 11.20 21.33
C ALA A 46 -9.80 12.03 20.14
N VAL A 47 -9.16 13.17 19.85
CA VAL A 47 -9.53 14.01 18.71
C VAL A 47 -9.36 13.28 17.38
N ILE A 48 -8.24 12.57 17.17
CA ILE A 48 -8.03 11.78 15.94
C ILE A 48 -9.07 10.67 15.83
N SER A 49 -9.35 9.92 16.90
CA SER A 49 -10.34 8.85 16.89
C SER A 49 -11.75 9.37 16.61
N VAL A 50 -12.15 10.50 17.21
CA VAL A 50 -13.45 11.13 16.94
C VAL A 50 -13.54 11.60 15.50
N LEU A 51 -12.50 12.28 14.98
CA LEU A 51 -12.49 12.76 13.60
C LEU A 51 -12.56 11.59 12.61
N CYS A 52 -11.78 10.52 12.84
CA CYS A 52 -11.84 9.31 12.03
C CYS A 52 -13.21 8.66 12.07
N LEU A 53 -13.86 8.60 13.24
CA LEU A 53 -15.20 8.03 13.39
C LEU A 53 -16.26 8.87 12.65
N VAL A 54 -16.24 10.20 12.82
CA VAL A 54 -17.15 11.11 12.13
C VAL A 54 -16.97 10.99 10.61
N PHE A 55 -15.73 10.99 10.13
CA PHE A 55 -15.43 10.82 8.71
C PHE A 55 -15.89 9.46 8.19
N TRP A 56 -15.69 8.39 8.96
CA TRP A 56 -16.12 7.05 8.60
C TRP A 56 -17.65 6.95 8.50
N ILE A 57 -18.38 7.53 9.46
CA ILE A 57 -19.85 7.57 9.45
C ILE A 57 -20.37 8.39 8.26
N ALA A 58 -19.76 9.55 7.99
CA ALA A 58 -20.13 10.38 6.85
C ALA A 58 -19.93 9.63 5.53
N LEU A 59 -18.78 8.98 5.32
CA LEU A 59 -18.53 8.15 4.14
C LEU A 59 -19.53 7.00 4.04
N PHE A 60 -19.81 6.32 5.15
CA PHE A 60 -20.78 5.24 5.20
C PHE A 60 -22.17 5.72 4.74
N ALA A 61 -22.65 6.85 5.26
CA ALA A 61 -23.92 7.44 4.87
C ALA A 61 -23.94 7.80 3.38
N SER A 62 -22.90 8.46 2.88
CA SER A 62 -22.79 8.83 1.45
C SER A 62 -22.78 7.60 0.53
N PHE A 63 -22.07 6.53 0.90
CA PHE A 63 -22.09 5.29 0.11
C PHE A 63 -23.46 4.60 0.18
N ALA A 64 -24.08 4.54 1.36
CA ALA A 64 -25.40 3.94 1.52
C ALA A 64 -26.46 4.66 0.68
N GLU A 65 -26.49 5.99 0.71
CA GLU A 65 -27.36 6.80 -0.15
C GLU A 65 -27.05 6.57 -1.63
N GLY A 66 -25.77 6.54 -2.02
CA GLY A 66 -25.37 6.25 -3.40
C GLY A 66 -25.85 4.89 -3.92
N PHE A 67 -25.78 3.85 -3.08
CA PHE A 67 -26.28 2.51 -3.44
C PHE A 67 -27.81 2.46 -3.47
N GLN A 68 -28.50 3.13 -2.54
CA GLN A 68 -29.97 3.22 -2.56
C GLN A 68 -30.48 3.96 -3.80
N LEU A 69 -29.83 5.07 -4.18
CA LEU A 69 -30.13 5.78 -5.41
C LEU A 69 -29.94 4.86 -6.62
N LEU A 70 -28.88 4.06 -6.65
CA LEU A 70 -28.65 3.09 -7.73
C LEU A 70 -29.75 2.01 -7.81
N GLU A 71 -30.26 1.56 -6.66
CA GLU A 71 -31.37 0.61 -6.61
C GLU A 71 -32.67 1.20 -7.18
N THR A 72 -32.96 2.46 -6.87
CA THR A 72 -34.17 3.16 -7.35
C THR A 72 -34.08 3.59 -8.81
N ALA A 73 -32.90 4.00 -9.29
CA ALA A 73 -32.70 4.53 -10.63
C ALA A 73 -32.68 3.44 -11.73
N ILE A 74 -32.25 2.22 -11.40
CA ILE A 74 -32.11 1.12 -12.39
C ILE A 74 -33.11 0.01 -12.05
N ALA A 75 -34.24 -0.03 -12.74
CA ALA A 75 -35.27 -1.05 -12.52
C ALA A 75 -34.83 -2.47 -12.94
N HIS A 76 -33.86 -2.61 -13.86
CA HIS A 76 -33.38 -3.91 -14.33
C HIS A 76 -32.29 -4.51 -13.42
N VAL A 77 -32.65 -5.57 -12.70
CA VAL A 77 -31.78 -6.33 -11.78
C VAL A 77 -30.42 -6.76 -12.38
N PRO A 78 -30.33 -7.36 -13.58
CA PRO A 78 -29.04 -7.81 -14.12
C PRO A 78 -28.10 -6.63 -14.43
N THR A 79 -28.64 -5.52 -14.93
CA THR A 79 -27.88 -4.31 -15.25
C THR A 79 -27.35 -3.60 -13.99
N ARG A 80 -28.06 -3.71 -12.87
CA ARG A 80 -27.57 -3.24 -11.56
C ARG A 80 -26.35 -4.01 -11.08
N ALA A 81 -26.43 -5.34 -11.08
CA ALA A 81 -25.36 -6.19 -10.59
C ALA A 81 -24.05 -5.99 -11.38
N THR A 82 -24.14 -5.89 -12.71
CA THR A 82 -22.97 -5.59 -13.56
C THR A 82 -22.40 -4.21 -13.27
N THR A 83 -23.25 -3.19 -13.10
CA THR A 83 -22.79 -1.83 -12.80
C THR A 83 -22.05 -1.75 -11.47
N VAL A 84 -22.60 -2.36 -10.41
CA VAL A 84 -21.93 -2.43 -9.10
C VAL A 84 -20.59 -3.16 -9.21
N GLN A 85 -20.55 -4.28 -9.95
CA GLN A 85 -19.32 -5.04 -10.16
C GLN A 85 -18.24 -4.21 -10.86
N HIS A 86 -18.61 -3.45 -11.88
CA HIS A 86 -17.70 -2.55 -12.57
C HIS A 86 -17.14 -1.46 -11.63
N VAL A 87 -18.01 -0.81 -10.85
CA VAL A 87 -17.61 0.24 -9.89
C VAL A 87 -16.63 -0.33 -8.86
N PHE A 88 -16.92 -1.51 -8.30
CA PHE A 88 -16.04 -2.18 -7.34
C PHE A 88 -14.69 -2.53 -7.98
N ASN A 89 -14.69 -3.11 -9.18
CA ASN A 89 -13.46 -3.48 -9.89
C ASN A 89 -12.56 -2.27 -10.14
N VAL A 90 -13.10 -1.13 -10.59
CA VAL A 90 -12.33 0.10 -10.82
C VAL A 90 -11.81 0.68 -9.52
N PHE A 91 -12.66 0.75 -8.50
CA PHE A 91 -12.28 1.23 -7.18
C PHE A 91 -11.12 0.41 -6.58
N PHE A 92 -11.26 -0.92 -6.54
CA PHE A 92 -10.22 -1.80 -6.00
C PHE A 92 -8.98 -1.86 -6.91
N LEU A 93 -9.10 -1.71 -8.23
CA LEU A 93 -7.94 -1.61 -9.11
C LEU A 93 -7.14 -0.33 -8.82
N THR A 94 -7.83 0.79 -8.63
CA THR A 94 -7.21 2.07 -8.29
C THR A 94 -6.53 2.00 -6.92
N LEU A 95 -7.21 1.39 -5.94
CA LEU A 95 -6.62 1.11 -4.63
C LEU A 95 -5.41 0.18 -4.71
N LEU A 96 -5.47 -0.89 -5.52
CA LEU A 96 -4.35 -1.81 -5.71
C LEU A 96 -3.12 -1.05 -6.21
N ALA A 97 -3.29 -0.19 -7.22
CA ALA A 97 -2.20 0.62 -7.76
C ALA A 97 -1.65 1.61 -6.72
N MET A 98 -2.52 2.38 -6.06
CA MET A 98 -2.11 3.35 -5.03
C MET A 98 -1.45 2.68 -3.83
N LEU A 99 -1.97 1.55 -3.36
CA LEU A 99 -1.40 0.76 -2.27
C LEU A 99 -0.03 0.19 -2.66
N THR A 100 0.16 -0.23 -3.91
CA THR A 100 1.45 -0.73 -4.39
C THR A 100 2.51 0.36 -4.33
N VAL A 101 2.18 1.55 -4.84
CA VAL A 101 3.10 2.69 -4.88
C VAL A 101 3.39 3.20 -3.46
N SER A 102 2.37 3.43 -2.64
CA SER A 102 2.54 3.89 -1.26
C SER A 102 3.30 2.87 -0.41
N SER A 103 3.00 1.58 -0.54
CA SER A 103 3.73 0.52 0.16
C SER A 103 5.21 0.48 -0.25
N ALA A 104 5.54 0.72 -1.52
CA ALA A 104 6.94 0.79 -1.96
C ALA A 104 7.71 1.94 -1.28
N VAL A 105 7.07 3.12 -1.15
CA VAL A 105 7.66 4.30 -0.48
C VAL A 105 7.80 4.08 1.03
N ILE A 106 6.76 3.57 1.68
CA ILE A 106 6.77 3.26 3.12
C ILE A 106 7.84 2.22 3.40
N PHE A 107 7.88 1.13 2.61
CA PHE A 107 8.88 0.07 2.75
C PHE A 107 10.30 0.64 2.59
N TYR A 108 10.52 1.54 1.64
CA TYR A 108 11.81 2.22 1.47
C TYR A 108 12.21 3.00 2.72
N GLY A 109 11.30 3.80 3.28
CA GLY A 109 11.54 4.57 4.50
C GLY A 109 11.88 3.68 5.68
N VAL A 110 11.06 2.65 5.90
CA VAL A 110 11.18 1.70 7.02
C VAL A 110 12.46 0.86 6.92
N VAL A 111 12.87 0.43 5.73
CA VAL A 111 14.05 -0.44 5.54
C VAL A 111 15.36 0.34 5.39
N PHE A 112 15.42 1.37 4.55
CA PHE A 112 16.68 2.04 4.23
C PHE A 112 16.97 3.29 5.07
N ARG A 113 15.94 3.93 5.64
CA ARG A 113 16.11 5.12 6.50
C ARG A 113 15.86 4.83 7.98
N GLY A 114 15.14 3.76 8.31
CA GLY A 114 14.84 3.37 9.69
C GLY A 114 16.08 3.03 10.52
N GLU A 115 16.16 3.58 11.72
CA GLU A 115 17.22 3.30 12.69
C GLU A 115 17.16 1.85 13.21
N GLU A 116 15.95 1.33 13.43
CA GLU A 116 15.74 -0.06 13.85
C GLU A 116 16.36 -1.04 12.83
N THR A 117 16.20 -0.78 11.53
CA THR A 117 16.76 -1.66 10.49
C THR A 117 18.29 -1.67 10.52
N ARG A 118 18.94 -0.57 10.91
CA ARG A 118 20.40 -0.54 11.11
C ARG A 118 20.83 -1.50 12.21
N VAL A 119 20.12 -1.50 13.33
CA VAL A 119 20.38 -2.41 14.45
C VAL A 119 20.07 -3.86 14.06
N LEU A 120 18.95 -4.11 13.38
CA LEU A 120 18.59 -5.46 12.94
C LEU A 120 19.62 -6.07 11.97
N LEU A 121 20.28 -5.25 11.15
CA LEU A 121 21.31 -5.69 10.22
C LEU A 121 22.66 -6.02 10.89
N THR A 122 22.91 -5.56 12.12
CA THR A 122 24.11 -5.95 12.90
C THR A 122 23.90 -7.24 13.70
N LEU A 123 22.65 -7.63 13.90
CA LEU A 123 22.31 -8.90 14.56
C LEU A 123 22.51 -10.09 13.62
N PRO A 124 22.75 -11.30 14.15
CA PRO A 124 22.84 -12.54 13.37
C PRO A 124 21.44 -13.02 12.90
N ALA A 125 20.60 -12.09 12.41
CA ALA A 125 19.29 -12.36 11.87
C ALA A 125 19.34 -12.59 10.36
N THR A 126 18.49 -13.48 9.88
CA THR A 126 18.37 -13.80 8.46
C THR A 126 17.73 -12.61 7.74
N ALA A 127 18.29 -12.20 6.60
CA ALA A 127 17.73 -11.09 5.81
C ALA A 127 16.26 -11.32 5.43
N GLN A 128 15.85 -12.56 5.16
CA GLN A 128 14.46 -12.94 4.90
C GLN A 128 13.53 -12.57 6.07
N ARG A 129 13.99 -12.79 7.31
CA ARG A 129 13.20 -12.51 8.51
C ARG A 129 13.05 -11.01 8.74
N ILE A 130 14.13 -10.26 8.52
CA ILE A 130 14.11 -8.79 8.60
C ILE A 130 13.12 -8.23 7.57
N VAL A 131 13.16 -8.72 6.33
CA VAL A 131 12.22 -8.29 5.27
C VAL A 131 10.78 -8.63 5.65
N LEU A 132 10.49 -9.84 6.11
CA LEU A 132 9.13 -10.21 6.51
C LEU A 132 8.62 -9.36 7.69
N TYR A 133 9.49 -9.09 8.68
CA TYR A 133 9.17 -8.23 9.81
C TYR A 133 8.82 -6.80 9.37
N LYS A 134 9.64 -6.24 8.47
CA LYS A 134 9.45 -4.89 7.90
C LYS A 134 8.29 -4.81 6.90
N LEU A 135 7.98 -5.91 6.21
CA LEU A 135 6.83 -6.02 5.32
C LEU A 135 5.52 -5.93 6.11
N GLN A 136 5.44 -6.62 7.25
CA GLN A 136 4.26 -6.56 8.14
C GLN A 136 4.06 -5.16 8.72
N GLU A 137 5.14 -4.49 9.14
CA GLU A 137 5.10 -3.09 9.56
C GLU A 137 4.60 -2.18 8.43
N THR A 138 5.13 -2.36 7.22
CA THR A 138 4.69 -1.62 6.03
C THR A 138 3.21 -1.86 5.72
N THR A 139 2.74 -3.11 5.85
CA THR A 139 1.33 -3.49 5.59
C THR A 139 0.40 -2.75 6.56
N LEU A 140 0.74 -2.70 7.84
CA LEU A 140 -0.05 -1.99 8.85
C LEU A 140 -0.07 -0.48 8.59
N PHE A 141 1.05 0.11 8.17
CA PHE A 141 1.14 1.54 7.86
C PHE A 141 0.55 1.92 6.50
N SER A 142 0.41 1.00 5.54
CA SER A 142 -0.18 1.31 4.23
C SER A 142 -1.71 1.08 4.21
N CYS A 143 -2.22 0.19 5.06
CA CYS A 143 -3.62 -0.24 4.99
C CYS A 143 -4.62 0.72 5.66
N TRP A 144 -4.18 1.68 6.46
CA TRP A 144 -5.10 2.53 7.25
C TRP A 144 -6.08 3.31 6.36
N GLY A 145 -5.60 3.92 5.27
CA GLY A 145 -6.44 4.70 4.35
C GLY A 145 -7.43 3.82 3.59
N PHE A 146 -6.98 2.62 3.22
CA PHE A 146 -7.85 1.60 2.62
C PHE A 146 -8.95 1.15 3.59
N LEU A 147 -8.63 0.88 4.85
CA LEU A 147 -9.63 0.51 5.85
C LEU A 147 -10.62 1.66 6.07
N LEU A 148 -10.15 2.89 6.11
CA LEU A 148 -10.96 4.06 6.37
C LEU A 148 -11.96 4.39 5.23
N ILE A 149 -11.61 4.12 3.97
CA ILE A 149 -12.51 4.35 2.81
C ILE A 149 -13.22 3.06 2.36
N GLY A 150 -12.52 1.94 2.31
CA GLY A 150 -13.03 0.66 1.80
C GLY A 150 -13.97 -0.04 2.77
N SER A 151 -13.74 0.01 4.09
CA SER A 151 -14.66 -0.63 5.04
C SER A 151 -16.07 -0.01 5.08
N PRO A 152 -16.27 1.33 5.13
CA PRO A 152 -17.62 1.88 5.13
C PRO A 152 -18.34 1.58 3.81
N MET A 153 -17.64 1.63 2.67
CA MET A 153 -18.21 1.28 1.37
C MET A 153 -18.70 -0.17 1.33
N LEU A 154 -17.87 -1.13 1.77
CA LEU A 154 -18.22 -2.55 1.76
C LEU A 154 -19.34 -2.89 2.74
N ILE A 155 -19.38 -2.24 3.90
CA ILE A 155 -20.43 -2.45 4.91
C ILE A 155 -21.74 -1.82 4.43
N ALA A 156 -21.69 -0.59 3.87
CA ALA A 156 -22.86 0.08 3.29
C ALA A 156 -23.50 -0.78 2.20
N TYR A 157 -22.69 -1.32 1.29
CA TYR A 157 -23.16 -2.22 0.27
C TYR A 157 -23.83 -3.48 0.83
N GLY A 158 -23.22 -4.13 1.83
CA GLY A 158 -23.80 -5.31 2.46
C GLY A 158 -25.16 -5.04 3.11
N ILE A 159 -25.34 -3.85 3.72
CA ILE A 159 -26.61 -3.46 4.33
C ILE A 159 -27.67 -3.17 3.27
N VAL A 160 -27.32 -2.40 2.23
CA VAL A 160 -28.26 -2.04 1.15
C VAL A 160 -28.69 -3.27 0.36
N ALA A 161 -27.75 -4.14 0.00
CA ALA A 161 -28.04 -5.40 -0.72
C ALA A 161 -28.66 -6.50 0.16
N ALA A 162 -28.98 -6.23 1.43
CA ALA A 162 -29.49 -7.19 2.41
C ALA A 162 -28.66 -8.49 2.48
N ALA A 163 -27.33 -8.33 2.53
CA ALA A 163 -26.38 -9.43 2.51
C ALA A 163 -26.50 -10.34 3.76
N PRO A 164 -26.34 -11.66 3.61
CA PRO A 164 -26.35 -12.58 4.76
C PRO A 164 -25.19 -12.35 5.74
N TRP A 165 -25.33 -12.84 6.97
CA TRP A 165 -24.33 -12.67 8.04
C TRP A 165 -22.91 -13.13 7.65
N TYR A 166 -22.78 -14.17 6.83
CA TYR A 166 -21.49 -14.73 6.43
C TYR A 166 -20.68 -13.75 5.56
N TYR A 167 -21.31 -12.82 4.84
CA TYR A 167 -20.63 -11.75 4.11
C TYR A 167 -19.74 -10.92 5.04
N TYR A 168 -20.26 -10.51 6.19
CA TYR A 168 -19.54 -9.70 7.17
C TYR A 168 -18.40 -10.45 7.83
N VAL A 169 -18.51 -11.78 7.97
CA VAL A 169 -17.43 -12.64 8.50
C VAL A 169 -16.33 -12.86 7.46
N MET A 170 -16.68 -12.96 6.18
CA MET A 170 -15.71 -13.14 5.08
C MET A 170 -14.98 -11.84 4.72
N LEU A 171 -15.56 -10.67 5.02
CA LEU A 171 -14.99 -9.36 4.69
C LEU A 171 -13.59 -9.13 5.27
N PRO A 172 -13.30 -9.33 6.57
CA PRO A 172 -11.95 -9.10 7.11
C PRO A 172 -10.87 -9.98 6.48
N PRO A 173 -11.06 -11.31 6.29
CA PRO A 173 -10.12 -12.14 5.53
C PRO A 173 -9.84 -11.62 4.10
N PHE A 174 -10.88 -11.20 3.38
CA PHE A 174 -10.77 -10.63 2.04
C PHE A 174 -9.91 -9.36 2.03
N VAL A 175 -10.20 -8.43 2.94
CA VAL A 175 -9.47 -7.17 3.10
C VAL A 175 -7.99 -7.42 3.42
N VAL A 176 -7.69 -8.32 4.37
CA VAL A 176 -6.31 -8.63 4.78
C VAL A 176 -5.53 -9.27 3.63
N ALA A 177 -6.12 -10.25 2.95
CA ALA A 177 -5.48 -10.91 1.81
C ALA A 177 -5.26 -9.92 0.65
N PHE A 178 -6.24 -9.08 0.35
CA PHE A 178 -6.14 -8.07 -0.71
C PHE A 178 -5.02 -7.08 -0.44
N VAL A 179 -4.89 -6.54 0.77
CA VAL A 179 -3.85 -5.55 1.12
C VAL A 179 -2.44 -6.15 1.07
N THR A 180 -2.30 -7.42 1.43
CA THR A 180 -0.98 -8.09 1.48
C THR A 180 -0.34 -8.20 0.09
N ILE A 181 -1.14 -8.35 -0.97
CA ILE A 181 -0.68 -8.45 -2.35
C ILE A 181 0.06 -7.18 -2.83
N PRO A 182 -0.58 -5.98 -2.90
CA PRO A 182 0.08 -4.76 -3.34
C PRO A 182 1.24 -4.37 -2.40
N THR A 183 1.15 -4.66 -1.11
CA THR A 183 2.28 -4.38 -0.20
C THR A 183 3.49 -5.25 -0.51
N SER A 184 3.29 -6.54 -0.81
CA SER A 184 4.38 -7.43 -1.22
C SER A 184 4.97 -7.07 -2.58
N VAL A 185 4.12 -6.70 -3.54
CA VAL A 185 4.56 -6.20 -4.86
C VAL A 185 5.33 -4.89 -4.72
N GLY A 186 4.84 -3.94 -3.92
CA GLY A 186 5.51 -2.68 -3.62
C GLY A 186 6.88 -2.88 -2.98
N ALA A 187 7.01 -3.82 -2.04
CA ALA A 187 8.28 -4.17 -1.43
C ALA A 187 9.26 -4.80 -2.43
N LEU A 188 8.79 -5.66 -3.34
CA LEU A 188 9.60 -6.24 -4.41
C LEU A 188 10.11 -5.17 -5.39
N LEU A 189 9.23 -4.24 -5.80
CA LEU A 189 9.60 -3.11 -6.65
C LEU A 189 10.63 -2.20 -5.97
N CYS A 190 10.44 -1.93 -4.67
CA CYS A 190 11.37 -1.16 -3.87
C CYS A 190 12.76 -1.81 -3.82
N LEU A 191 12.83 -3.11 -3.48
CA LEU A 191 14.08 -3.86 -3.38
C LEU A 191 14.79 -3.99 -4.74
N GLY A 192 14.03 -4.26 -5.81
CA GLY A 192 14.55 -4.33 -7.17
C GLY A 192 15.11 -2.98 -7.64
N GLY A 193 14.35 -1.90 -7.43
CA GLY A 193 14.78 -0.54 -7.74
C GLY A 193 16.01 -0.10 -6.95
N ALA A 194 16.05 -0.40 -5.65
CA ALA A 194 17.18 -0.12 -4.77
C ALA A 194 18.46 -0.88 -5.20
N TYR A 195 18.31 -2.11 -5.70
CA TYR A 195 19.43 -2.91 -6.18
C TYR A 195 19.99 -2.42 -7.53
N LEU A 196 19.10 -2.12 -8.49
CA LEU A 196 19.47 -1.72 -9.85
C LEU A 196 19.98 -0.28 -9.94
N MET A 197 19.41 0.64 -9.17
CA MET A 197 19.67 2.08 -9.27
C MET A 197 20.18 2.71 -7.96
N PRO A 198 21.30 2.25 -7.38
CA PRO A 198 21.83 2.79 -6.12
C PRO A 198 22.30 4.26 -6.22
N SER A 199 22.57 4.76 -7.43
CA SER A 199 23.04 6.13 -7.68
C SER A 199 21.91 7.17 -7.80
N LEU A 200 20.67 6.76 -8.11
CA LEU A 200 19.47 7.61 -8.20
C LEU A 200 18.64 7.52 -6.91
N ARG A 201 19.27 7.81 -5.77
CA ARG A 201 18.81 7.65 -4.36
C ARG A 201 17.37 8.08 -3.99
N VAL A 202 16.72 8.87 -4.84
CA VAL A 202 15.38 9.45 -4.59
C VAL A 202 14.64 9.57 -5.92
N HIS A 203 15.36 9.89 -7.00
CA HIS A 203 14.78 10.18 -8.31
C HIS A 203 14.23 8.93 -9.00
N ALA A 204 14.82 7.74 -8.82
CA ALA A 204 14.28 6.53 -9.44
C ALA A 204 12.97 6.08 -8.78
N MET A 205 12.86 6.20 -7.46
CA MET A 205 11.62 5.93 -6.72
C MET A 205 10.57 7.02 -6.97
N THR A 206 10.95 8.31 -7.01
CA THR A 206 10.02 9.37 -7.39
C THR A 206 9.62 9.29 -8.86
N ILE A 207 10.50 8.90 -9.79
CA ILE A 207 10.14 8.63 -11.18
C ILE A 207 9.20 7.43 -11.25
N LEU A 208 9.43 6.35 -10.50
CA LEU A 208 8.49 5.22 -10.46
C LEU A 208 7.13 5.64 -9.87
N CYS A 209 7.11 6.44 -8.80
CA CYS A 209 5.89 7.00 -8.22
C CYS A 209 5.18 7.97 -9.17
N VAL A 210 5.92 8.87 -9.82
CA VAL A 210 5.41 9.87 -10.75
C VAL A 210 4.93 9.20 -12.03
N CYS A 211 5.64 8.22 -12.57
CA CYS A 211 5.16 7.41 -13.69
C CYS A 211 3.93 6.59 -13.29
N GLY A 212 3.88 6.04 -12.08
CA GLY A 212 2.68 5.36 -11.57
C GLY A 212 1.49 6.31 -11.42
N LEU A 213 1.72 7.50 -10.87
CA LEU A 213 0.71 8.55 -10.70
C LEU A 213 0.26 9.12 -12.06
N LEU A 214 1.18 9.38 -12.97
CA LEU A 214 0.88 9.83 -14.34
C LEU A 214 0.18 8.75 -15.13
N ALA A 215 0.50 7.47 -14.94
CA ALA A 215 -0.25 6.38 -15.55
C ALA A 215 -1.68 6.29 -14.98
N LEU A 216 -1.86 6.50 -13.69
CA LEU A 216 -3.19 6.59 -13.06
C LEU A 216 -3.98 7.81 -13.53
N LEU A 217 -3.35 8.97 -13.60
CA LEU A 217 -3.96 10.21 -14.10
C LEU A 217 -4.26 10.13 -15.60
N ALA A 218 -3.37 9.56 -16.41
CA ALA A 218 -3.61 9.33 -17.83
C ALA A 218 -4.73 8.29 -18.04
N PHE A 219 -4.80 7.25 -17.20
CA PHE A 219 -5.90 6.29 -17.22
C PHE A 219 -7.22 6.94 -16.82
N GLY A 220 -7.23 7.73 -15.75
CA GLY A 220 -8.39 8.54 -15.34
C GLY A 220 -8.82 9.52 -16.42
N TRP A 221 -7.87 10.24 -17.02
CA TRP A 221 -8.12 11.17 -18.13
C TRP A 221 -8.65 10.47 -19.37
N LEU A 222 -8.17 9.26 -19.69
CA LEU A 222 -8.70 8.46 -20.80
C LEU A 222 -10.15 8.00 -20.56
N LEU A 223 -10.54 7.81 -19.30
CA LEU A 223 -11.91 7.51 -18.89
C LEU A 223 -12.80 8.76 -18.90
N LEU A 224 -12.28 9.91 -18.44
CA LEU A 224 -12.99 11.20 -18.35
C LEU A 224 -13.09 11.93 -19.68
N ALA A 225 -12.04 11.95 -20.51
CA ALA A 225 -12.03 12.59 -21.82
C ALA A 225 -12.91 11.87 -22.87
N ALA A 226 -13.51 10.74 -22.50
CA ALA A 226 -14.56 10.09 -23.27
C ALA A 226 -15.97 10.60 -22.91
N GLN A 227 -16.08 11.56 -21.99
CA GLN A 227 -17.32 12.29 -21.75
C GLN A 227 -17.48 13.37 -22.80
N SER A 228 -18.32 13.12 -23.79
CA SER A 228 -18.99 14.22 -24.45
C SER A 228 -20.49 14.04 -24.63
N GLU A 229 -21.09 12.85 -24.70
CA GLU A 229 -22.56 12.76 -24.86
C GLU A 229 -23.23 11.61 -24.08
N ASP A 230 -24.20 12.00 -23.26
CA ASP A 230 -25.22 11.26 -22.49
C ASP A 230 -24.79 10.13 -21.54
N MET A 231 -24.72 10.50 -20.25
CA MET A 231 -24.30 9.66 -19.12
C MET A 231 -25.26 8.52 -18.71
N LEU A 232 -26.36 8.26 -19.44
CA LEU A 232 -27.42 7.33 -18.99
C LEU A 232 -28.02 6.46 -20.11
N THR A 233 -27.33 6.30 -21.25
CA THR A 233 -27.84 5.48 -22.37
C THR A 233 -27.20 4.08 -22.36
N ALA A 234 -27.95 3.04 -22.74
CA ALA A 234 -27.47 1.66 -22.81
C ALA A 234 -26.19 1.49 -23.67
N GLU A 235 -25.98 2.38 -24.64
CA GLU A 235 -24.75 2.43 -25.45
C GLU A 235 -23.52 2.92 -24.67
N TRP A 236 -23.68 3.88 -23.75
CA TRP A 236 -22.60 4.33 -22.86
C TRP A 236 -22.16 3.17 -21.96
N LEU A 237 -23.12 2.41 -21.42
CA LEU A 237 -22.83 1.23 -20.59
C LEU A 237 -22.08 0.15 -21.40
N SER A 238 -22.47 -0.09 -22.65
CA SER A 238 -21.81 -1.02 -23.58
C SER A 238 -20.37 -0.60 -23.94
N ARG A 239 -20.15 0.69 -24.23
CA ARG A 239 -18.81 1.23 -24.55
C ARG A 239 -17.90 1.29 -23.33
N MET A 240 -18.45 1.61 -22.16
CA MET A 240 -17.73 1.54 -20.88
C MET A 240 -17.32 0.09 -20.58
N ASN A 241 -18.22 -0.87 -20.77
CA ASN A 241 -17.95 -2.29 -20.60
C ASN A 241 -16.77 -2.76 -21.47
N HIS A 242 -16.68 -2.32 -22.72
CA HIS A 242 -15.55 -2.68 -23.60
C HIS A 242 -14.20 -2.14 -23.11
N ARG A 243 -14.18 -0.95 -22.48
CA ARG A 243 -12.95 -0.33 -21.92
C ARG A 243 -12.61 -0.87 -20.53
N LEU A 244 -13.61 -1.27 -19.76
CA LEU A 244 -13.47 -1.87 -18.44
C LEU A 244 -13.01 -3.33 -18.49
N ARG A 245 -13.02 -3.99 -19.65
CA ARG A 245 -12.43 -5.34 -19.82
C ARG A 245 -11.00 -5.45 -19.29
N PHE A 246 -10.23 -4.37 -19.31
CA PHE A 246 -8.90 -4.33 -18.71
C PHE A 246 -8.95 -4.48 -17.17
N ALA A 247 -9.91 -3.83 -16.50
CA ALA A 247 -10.16 -3.96 -15.07
C ALA A 247 -10.88 -5.27 -14.69
N GLU A 248 -11.48 -5.97 -15.66
CA GLU A 248 -12.14 -7.26 -15.50
C GLU A 248 -11.26 -8.47 -15.82
N GLN A 249 -9.96 -8.27 -16.02
CA GLN A 249 -9.08 -9.41 -16.21
C GLN A 249 -9.18 -10.33 -14.98
N ARG A 250 -9.58 -11.58 -15.22
CA ARG A 250 -9.78 -12.61 -14.18
C ARG A 250 -8.52 -12.94 -13.37
N LEU A 251 -7.37 -12.41 -13.77
CA LEU A 251 -6.08 -12.54 -13.09
C LEU A 251 -5.81 -11.40 -12.09
N LEU A 252 -6.65 -10.36 -12.07
CA LEU A 252 -6.44 -9.21 -11.19
C LEU A 252 -6.97 -9.47 -9.78
N PRO A 253 -6.18 -9.13 -8.72
CA PRO A 253 -6.64 -9.22 -7.34
C PRO A 253 -7.90 -8.38 -7.05
N SER A 254 -8.07 -7.25 -7.74
CA SER A 254 -9.27 -6.41 -7.63
C SER A 254 -10.53 -7.13 -8.08
N TRP A 255 -10.42 -7.99 -9.11
CA TRP A 255 -11.53 -8.79 -9.60
C TRP A 255 -11.88 -9.92 -8.62
N TRP A 256 -10.89 -10.63 -8.07
CA TRP A 256 -11.13 -11.70 -7.08
C TRP A 256 -11.82 -11.16 -5.82
N LEU A 257 -11.41 -9.99 -5.35
CA LEU A 257 -12.02 -9.33 -4.20
C LEU A 257 -13.47 -8.92 -4.49
N SER A 258 -13.70 -8.19 -5.59
CA SER A 258 -15.04 -7.69 -5.94
C SER A 258 -15.99 -8.83 -6.21
N ALA A 259 -15.62 -9.78 -7.08
CA ALA A 259 -16.47 -10.93 -7.40
C ALA A 259 -16.74 -11.79 -6.16
N GLY A 260 -15.73 -12.02 -5.32
CA GLY A 260 -15.89 -12.81 -4.10
C GLY A 260 -16.87 -12.19 -3.11
N LEU A 261 -16.83 -10.87 -2.92
CA LEU A 261 -17.73 -10.15 -2.03
C LEU A 261 -19.15 -10.02 -2.61
N LEU A 262 -19.28 -9.77 -3.91
CA LEU A 262 -20.59 -9.64 -4.57
C LEU A 262 -21.34 -10.98 -4.63
N GLU A 263 -20.64 -12.09 -4.88
CA GLU A 263 -21.21 -13.45 -4.80
C GLU A 263 -21.60 -13.82 -3.37
N ALA A 264 -20.86 -13.35 -2.37
CA ALA A 264 -21.25 -13.54 -0.97
C ALA A 264 -22.52 -12.74 -0.62
N ALA A 265 -22.67 -11.52 -1.15
CA ALA A 265 -23.82 -10.67 -0.89
C ALA A 265 -25.11 -11.21 -1.55
N HIS A 266 -25.02 -11.78 -2.77
CA HIS A 266 -26.18 -12.19 -3.57
C HIS A 266 -26.36 -13.70 -3.68
N ALA A 267 -26.74 -14.34 -2.57
CA ALA A 267 -26.92 -15.80 -2.47
C ALA A 267 -27.83 -16.46 -3.54
N HIS A 268 -28.70 -15.70 -4.21
CA HIS A 268 -29.75 -16.20 -5.11
C HIS A 268 -29.67 -15.72 -6.57
N SER A 269 -28.70 -14.86 -6.94
CA SER A 269 -28.73 -14.12 -8.21
C SER A 269 -27.68 -14.56 -9.25
N GLY A 270 -26.72 -15.40 -8.87
CA GLY A 270 -25.65 -15.88 -9.74
C GLY A 270 -26.03 -17.10 -10.58
N PRO A 271 -25.44 -17.31 -11.77
CA PRO A 271 -25.64 -18.52 -12.59
C PRO A 271 -25.16 -19.82 -11.92
N LEU A 272 -24.41 -19.69 -10.82
CA LEU A 272 -23.89 -20.80 -10.03
C LEU A 272 -24.82 -21.04 -8.83
N LYS A 273 -25.49 -22.21 -8.80
CA LYS A 273 -26.34 -22.70 -7.69
C LYS A 273 -25.62 -22.83 -6.33
N TYR A 274 -24.35 -22.43 -6.22
CA TYR A 274 -23.49 -22.55 -5.04
C TYR A 274 -22.73 -21.23 -4.74
N ALA A 275 -23.44 -20.10 -4.66
CA ALA A 275 -22.89 -18.75 -4.45
C ALA A 275 -21.85 -18.64 -3.31
N TRP A 276 -22.10 -19.30 -2.18
CA TRP A 276 -21.17 -19.30 -1.03
C TRP A 276 -19.82 -19.97 -1.37
N SER A 277 -19.87 -21.07 -2.12
CA SER A 277 -18.66 -21.85 -2.45
C SER A 277 -17.75 -21.09 -3.40
N SER A 278 -18.32 -20.35 -4.35
CA SER A 278 -17.60 -19.46 -5.27
C SER A 278 -16.85 -18.36 -4.50
N SER A 279 -17.49 -17.75 -3.50
CA SER A 279 -16.85 -16.73 -2.67
C SER A 279 -15.68 -17.31 -1.86
N VAL A 280 -15.85 -18.49 -1.26
CA VAL A 280 -14.78 -19.17 -0.53
C VAL A 280 -13.61 -19.55 -1.44
N LEU A 281 -13.90 -20.01 -2.66
CA LEU A 281 -12.85 -20.31 -3.66
C LEU A 281 -12.07 -19.04 -4.03
N LEU A 282 -12.74 -17.92 -4.26
CA LEU A 282 -12.10 -16.65 -4.58
C LEU A 282 -11.27 -16.11 -3.40
N LEU A 283 -11.76 -16.27 -2.17
CA LEU A 283 -10.99 -15.98 -0.96
C LEU A 283 -9.73 -16.86 -0.90
N GLY A 284 -9.86 -18.15 -1.19
CA GLY A 284 -8.73 -19.09 -1.24
C GLY A 284 -7.69 -18.70 -2.29
N VAL A 285 -8.12 -18.28 -3.48
CA VAL A 285 -7.24 -17.75 -4.53
C VAL A 285 -6.52 -16.49 -4.05
N LEU A 286 -7.24 -15.57 -3.40
CA LEU A 286 -6.68 -14.32 -2.90
C LEU A 286 -5.64 -14.56 -1.80
N ILE A 287 -5.95 -15.42 -0.81
CA ILE A 287 -5.03 -15.81 0.27
C ILE A 287 -3.80 -16.51 -0.30
N SER A 288 -3.98 -17.45 -1.24
CA SER A 288 -2.87 -18.18 -1.85
C SER A 288 -1.91 -17.24 -2.59
N ASN A 289 -2.44 -16.27 -3.33
CA ASN A 289 -1.63 -15.25 -3.99
C ASN A 289 -0.95 -14.31 -2.97
N ALA A 290 -1.67 -13.87 -1.93
CA ALA A 290 -1.10 -13.04 -0.86
C ALA A 290 0.11 -13.72 -0.18
N LEU A 291 -0.02 -15.01 0.13
CA LEU A 291 1.07 -15.81 0.69
C LEU A 291 2.21 -16.01 -0.30
N LEU A 292 1.91 -16.31 -1.57
CA LEU A 292 2.92 -16.44 -2.63
C LEU A 292 3.75 -15.17 -2.78
N PHE A 293 3.10 -14.00 -2.89
CA PHE A 293 3.80 -12.73 -3.01
C PHE A 293 4.61 -12.38 -1.76
N SER A 294 4.09 -12.69 -0.56
CA SER A 294 4.84 -12.52 0.69
C SER A 294 6.08 -13.40 0.75
N LEU A 295 5.98 -14.66 0.30
CA LEU A 295 7.10 -15.60 0.21
C LEU A 295 8.13 -15.13 -0.82
N LEU A 296 7.68 -14.65 -1.98
CA LEU A 296 8.55 -14.07 -3.00
C LEU A 296 9.28 -12.85 -2.45
N ALA A 297 8.58 -11.92 -1.80
CA ALA A 297 9.16 -10.76 -1.15
C ALA A 297 10.23 -11.15 -0.12
N ALA A 298 9.95 -12.15 0.74
CA ALA A 298 10.92 -12.66 1.69
C ALA A 298 12.14 -13.32 1.03
N LYS A 299 11.93 -14.16 0.00
CA LYS A 299 13.00 -14.90 -0.69
C LYS A 299 13.91 -13.97 -1.51
N VAL A 300 13.30 -13.08 -2.30
CA VAL A 300 14.01 -12.06 -3.09
C VAL A 300 14.70 -11.08 -2.15
N GLY A 301 14.00 -10.60 -1.12
CA GLY A 301 14.56 -9.70 -0.11
C GLY A 301 15.70 -10.32 0.69
N GLY A 302 15.65 -11.62 0.97
CA GLY A 302 16.77 -12.34 1.59
C GLY A 302 18.07 -12.27 0.79
N ARG A 303 17.97 -12.20 -0.55
CA ARG A 303 19.12 -12.08 -1.46
C ARG A 303 19.51 -10.62 -1.72
N LEU A 304 18.53 -9.74 -1.90
CA LEU A 304 18.76 -8.37 -2.35
C LEU A 304 18.96 -7.36 -1.22
N LEU A 305 18.43 -7.60 -0.01
CA LEU A 305 18.45 -6.61 1.08
C LEU A 305 19.87 -6.17 1.43
N ARG A 306 20.76 -7.12 1.77
CA ARG A 306 22.13 -6.78 2.19
C ARG A 306 22.96 -6.12 1.06
N PRO A 307 22.97 -6.65 -0.18
CA PRO A 307 23.63 -5.97 -1.30
C PRO A 307 23.07 -4.58 -1.61
N ALA A 308 21.74 -4.43 -1.64
CA ALA A 308 21.10 -3.14 -1.89
C ALA A 308 21.45 -2.12 -0.79
N TYR A 309 21.37 -2.55 0.47
CA TYR A 309 21.71 -1.72 1.63
C TYR A 309 23.19 -1.29 1.60
N GLY A 310 24.09 -2.21 1.25
CA GLY A 310 25.52 -1.94 1.11
C GLY A 310 25.81 -0.94 -0.02
N ARG A 311 25.19 -1.10 -1.19
CA ARG A 311 25.34 -0.17 -2.33
C ARG A 311 24.81 1.22 -2.01
N ILE A 312 23.66 1.33 -1.36
CA ILE A 312 23.09 2.64 -0.97
C ILE A 312 24.00 3.33 0.06
N SER A 313 24.48 2.58 1.06
CA SER A 313 25.34 3.10 2.12
C SER A 313 26.73 3.51 1.61
N SER A 314 27.33 2.75 0.69
CA SER A 314 28.66 3.06 0.13
C SER A 314 28.62 4.32 -0.74
N VAL A 315 27.54 4.52 -1.50
CA VAL A 315 27.33 5.74 -2.29
C VAL A 315 27.23 6.95 -1.36
N VAL A 316 26.58 6.83 -0.19
CA VAL A 316 26.50 7.90 0.84
C VAL A 316 27.88 8.27 1.38
N ALA A 317 28.72 7.28 1.71
CA ALA A 317 30.08 7.50 2.18
C ALA A 317 30.96 8.18 1.11
N ALA A 318 30.89 7.73 -0.14
CA ALA A 318 31.71 8.26 -1.24
C ALA A 318 31.42 9.74 -1.56
N ARG A 319 30.18 10.21 -1.38
CA ARG A 319 29.75 11.59 -1.68
C ARG A 319 29.83 12.56 -0.49
N ARG A 320 30.41 12.17 0.66
CA ARG A 320 30.84 13.15 1.68
C ARG A 320 32.01 14.01 1.19
N LYS A 321 32.67 13.66 0.08
CA LYS A 321 33.57 14.56 -0.66
C LYS A 321 32.74 15.62 -1.38
N GLY A 322 32.75 16.83 -0.83
CA GLY A 322 31.89 17.95 -1.21
C GLY A 322 32.14 18.48 -2.63
N GLY A 323 31.37 17.98 -3.59
CA GLY A 323 31.16 18.65 -4.87
C GLY A 323 29.81 19.36 -4.87
N THR A 324 29.78 20.65 -5.18
CA THR A 324 28.53 21.38 -5.44
C THR A 324 27.84 20.76 -6.66
N SER A 325 26.60 20.31 -6.48
CA SER A 325 25.80 19.76 -7.58
C SER A 325 25.48 20.90 -8.57
N ARG A 326 25.47 20.66 -9.89
CA ARG A 326 25.09 21.68 -10.90
C ARG A 326 23.75 22.35 -10.57
N LEU A 327 22.82 21.59 -10.00
CA LEU A 327 21.54 22.09 -9.51
C LEU A 327 21.66 23.05 -8.32
N ASP A 328 22.64 22.85 -7.41
CA ASP A 328 22.85 23.78 -6.30
C ASP A 328 23.35 25.14 -6.83
N ARG A 329 24.10 25.14 -7.95
CA ARG A 329 24.59 26.34 -8.62
C ARG A 329 23.46 27.13 -9.31
N ILE A 330 22.50 26.42 -9.90
CA ILE A 330 21.29 27.01 -10.50
C ILE A 330 20.41 27.63 -9.40
N VAL A 331 20.24 26.93 -8.27
CA VAL A 331 19.48 27.44 -7.12
C VAL A 331 20.20 28.60 -6.45
N GLU A 332 21.53 28.56 -6.32
CA GLU A 332 22.32 29.71 -5.85
C GLU A 332 22.15 30.93 -6.74
N TRP A 333 22.09 30.73 -8.06
CA TRP A 333 21.86 31.80 -9.02
C TRP A 333 20.43 32.37 -8.92
N GLY A 334 19.41 31.53 -8.81
CA GLY A 334 18.02 31.98 -8.61
C GLY A 334 17.77 32.65 -7.25
N LEU A 335 18.56 32.30 -6.23
CA LEU A 335 18.53 32.90 -4.90
C LEU A 335 19.47 34.11 -4.74
N PHE A 336 19.99 34.65 -5.84
CA PHE A 336 20.75 35.90 -5.90
C PHE A 336 20.10 37.07 -5.12
N PRO A 337 18.77 37.31 -5.17
CA PRO A 337 18.19 38.48 -4.50
C PRO A 337 18.10 38.35 -2.96
N PHE A 338 18.39 37.17 -2.39
CA PHE A 338 18.31 36.93 -0.95
C PHE A 338 19.66 37.12 -0.24
N THR A 339 19.62 37.53 1.03
CA THR A 339 20.83 37.70 1.86
C THR A 339 21.62 36.40 2.00
N ALA A 340 22.95 36.50 2.15
CA ALA A 340 23.83 35.33 2.28
C ALA A 340 23.40 34.28 3.32
N PRO A 341 22.94 34.63 4.53
CA PRO A 341 22.41 33.64 5.49
C PRO A 341 21.11 32.99 5.01
N MET A 342 20.17 33.75 4.45
CA MET A 342 18.91 33.23 3.92
C MET A 342 19.14 32.25 2.77
N ARG A 343 20.06 32.59 1.85
CA ARG A 343 20.42 31.72 0.72
C ARG A 343 20.99 30.38 1.19
N ARG A 344 21.87 30.37 2.20
CA ARG A 344 22.42 29.12 2.75
C ARG A 344 21.36 28.28 3.43
N LEU A 345 20.40 28.91 4.10
CA LEU A 345 19.27 28.25 4.75
C LEU A 345 18.33 27.62 3.70
N LEU A 346 17.98 28.37 2.64
CA LEU A 346 17.18 27.88 1.52
C LEU A 346 17.87 26.77 0.74
N ILE A 347 19.18 26.83 0.51
CA ILE A 347 19.94 25.74 -0.14
C ILE A 347 19.96 24.49 0.75
N LYS A 348 20.11 24.68 2.07
CA LYS A 348 20.03 23.57 3.02
C LYS A 348 18.64 22.93 2.96
N ASP A 349 17.58 23.72 3.00
CA ASP A 349 16.21 23.22 2.97
C ASP A 349 15.89 22.57 1.63
N PHE A 350 16.28 23.16 0.49
CA PHE A 350 16.16 22.55 -0.83
C PHE A 350 16.90 21.22 -0.93
N ARG A 351 18.12 21.12 -0.37
CA ARG A 351 18.87 19.87 -0.32
C ARG A 351 18.23 18.84 0.60
N THR A 352 17.63 19.27 1.71
CA THR A 352 16.94 18.41 2.67
C THR A 352 15.65 17.87 2.05
N PHE A 353 14.86 18.77 1.46
CA PHE A 353 13.69 18.46 0.65
C PHE A 353 14.06 17.44 -0.41
N ARG A 354 15.03 17.70 -1.31
CA ARG A 354 15.45 16.75 -2.38
C ARG A 354 15.92 15.39 -1.86
N ARG A 355 16.35 15.31 -0.60
CA ARG A 355 16.79 14.06 0.05
C ARG A 355 15.64 13.33 0.74
N ASP A 356 14.52 14.00 1.00
CA ASP A 356 13.38 13.44 1.72
C ASP A 356 12.20 13.13 0.78
N PRO A 357 12.02 11.86 0.35
CA PRO A 357 10.89 11.47 -0.50
C PRO A 357 9.54 11.70 0.17
N VAL A 358 9.46 11.69 1.51
CA VAL A 358 8.20 11.93 2.22
C VAL A 358 7.73 13.36 1.98
N GLN A 359 8.64 14.34 2.09
CA GLN A 359 8.31 15.75 1.90
C GLN A 359 7.89 16.06 0.46
N TRP A 360 8.61 15.58 -0.56
CA TRP A 360 8.17 15.80 -1.96
C TRP A 360 6.91 15.03 -2.30
N SER A 361 6.70 13.83 -1.75
CA SER A 361 5.44 13.11 -1.99
C SER A 361 4.23 13.88 -1.45
N GLN A 362 4.37 14.49 -0.27
CA GLN A 362 3.35 15.38 0.30
C GLN A 362 3.15 16.64 -0.55
N PHE A 363 4.23 17.24 -1.04
CA PHE A 363 4.18 18.40 -1.92
C PHE A 363 3.49 18.09 -3.26
N LEU A 364 3.79 16.94 -3.87
CA LEU A 364 3.20 16.51 -5.14
C LEU A 364 1.72 16.20 -4.97
N ILE A 365 1.32 15.61 -3.85
CA ILE A 365 -0.08 15.40 -3.50
C ILE A 365 -0.79 16.74 -3.31
N PHE A 366 -0.18 17.68 -2.58
CA PHE A 366 -0.75 19.01 -2.33
C PHE A 366 -0.95 19.81 -3.63
N PHE A 367 0.06 19.85 -4.51
CA PHE A 367 -0.03 20.53 -5.80
C PHE A 367 -0.85 19.78 -6.85
N GLY A 368 -1.04 18.47 -6.72
CA GLY A 368 -1.95 17.73 -7.58
C GLY A 368 -3.43 17.90 -7.22
N LEU A 369 -3.71 18.45 -6.03
CA LEU A 369 -5.07 18.74 -5.53
C LEU A 369 -5.51 20.20 -5.78
N LEU A 370 -4.56 21.09 -6.09
CA LEU A 370 -4.77 22.49 -6.49
C LEU A 370 -4.87 22.55 -8.02
#